data_AF-A0A660DWQ6-F1
#
_entry.id   AF-A0A660DWQ6-F1
#
_cell.length_a   1.000
_cell.length_b   1.000
_cell.length_c   1.000
_cell.angle_alpha   90.00
_cell.angle_beta   90.00
_cell.angle_gamma   90.00
#
_symmetry.space_group_name_H-M   'P 1'
#
loop_
_entity.id
_entity.type
_entity.pdbx_description
1 polymer ?
#
loop_
_entity_poly.entity_id
_entity_poly.type
_entity_poly.pdbx_seq_one_letter_code
_entity_poly.pdbx_strand_id
1 'polypeptide(L)'
;MSVFLHDFIKGEPNWVDPLNNNFKALNQDTGWVALTLIAPATFGSAATTKPQICCINGRVQMLGNLSVSLTSVPDVANGVRIATFPTEFAPTQGWVYGKIPITPLGGTVSFHVSGSGLYLHETVSLSNVDLGQITYLQA
;
A
#
# COMPACT_ATOMS: atom_id res chain seq x y z
N MET A 1 -7.48 0.37 -13.37
CA MET A 1 -8.65 -0.40 -13.88
C MET A 1 -9.85 0.03 -13.04
N SER A 2 -10.96 0.46 -13.65
CA SER A 2 -12.15 0.94 -12.91
C SER A 2 -13.05 -0.24 -12.54
N VAL A 3 -13.44 -0.37 -11.27
CA VAL A 3 -14.43 -1.36 -10.84
C VAL A 3 -15.82 -0.80 -11.10
N PHE A 4 -16.58 -1.43 -12.02
CA PHE A 4 -17.97 -1.07 -12.27
C PHE A 4 -18.88 -1.95 -11.41
N LEU A 5 -19.58 -1.32 -10.46
CA LEU A 5 -20.61 -1.96 -9.66
C LEU A 5 -21.97 -1.73 -10.32
N HIS A 6 -22.80 -2.78 -10.35
CA HIS A 6 -24.18 -2.70 -10.81
C HIS A 6 -25.11 -2.48 -9.62
N ASP A 7 -26.02 -1.52 -9.73
CA ASP A 7 -27.14 -1.41 -8.80
C ASP A 7 -28.05 -2.65 -8.91
N PHE A 8 -28.62 -3.07 -7.79
CA PHE A 8 -29.59 -4.16 -7.74
C PHE A 8 -30.59 -3.94 -6.60
N ILE A 9 -31.80 -4.47 -6.77
CA ILE A 9 -32.84 -4.45 -5.73
C ILE A 9 -33.00 -5.86 -5.19
N LYS A 10 -32.80 -6.02 -3.89
CA LYS A 10 -32.98 -7.31 -3.21
C LYS A 10 -34.42 -7.80 -3.39
N GLY A 11 -34.59 -8.98 -3.99
CA GLY A 11 -35.88 -9.62 -4.19
C GLY A 11 -36.42 -9.55 -5.62
N GLU A 12 -35.79 -8.79 -6.53
CA GLU A 12 -36.14 -8.86 -7.95
C GLU A 12 -35.63 -10.16 -8.60
N PRO A 13 -36.27 -10.67 -9.67
CA PRO A 13 -35.77 -11.82 -10.40
C PRO A 13 -34.29 -11.64 -10.78
N ASN A 14 -33.47 -12.66 -10.50
CA ASN A 14 -32.04 -12.69 -10.79
C ASN A 14 -31.17 -11.63 -10.06
N TRP A 15 -31.65 -10.99 -8.97
CA TRP A 15 -30.87 -10.02 -8.19
C TRP A 15 -29.55 -10.55 -7.62
N VAL A 16 -29.40 -11.88 -7.52
CA VAL A 16 -28.22 -12.57 -7.01
C VAL A 16 -27.04 -12.50 -8.00
N ASP A 17 -27.30 -12.39 -9.30
CA ASP A 17 -26.26 -12.33 -10.33
C ASP A 17 -25.46 -11.02 -10.31
N PRO A 18 -26.06 -9.81 -10.34
CA PRO A 18 -25.31 -8.57 -10.18
C PRO A 18 -24.66 -8.46 -8.80
N LEU A 19 -25.30 -8.97 -7.73
CA LEU A 19 -24.67 -9.08 -6.41
C LEU A 19 -23.37 -9.90 -6.46
N ASN A 20 -23.42 -11.11 -7.02
CA ASN A 20 -22.26 -11.98 -7.15
C ASN A 20 -21.19 -11.40 -8.07
N ASN A 21 -21.58 -10.69 -9.13
CA ASN A 21 -20.65 -10.01 -10.03
C ASN A 21 -19.97 -8.82 -9.33
N ASN A 22 -20.71 -8.05 -8.53
CA ASN A 22 -20.14 -7.00 -7.68
C ASN A 22 -19.16 -7.60 -6.66
N PHE A 23 -19.51 -8.70 -5.99
CA PHE A 23 -18.59 -9.39 -5.09
C PHE A 23 -17.35 -9.91 -5.82
N LYS A 24 -17.48 -10.47 -7.02
CA LYS A 24 -16.34 -10.91 -7.83
C LYS A 24 -15.47 -9.75 -8.29
N ALA A 25 -16.09 -8.63 -8.66
CA ALA A 25 -15.39 -7.41 -9.06
C ALA A 25 -14.65 -6.76 -7.87
N LEU A 26 -15.22 -6.83 -6.67
CA LEU A 26 -14.59 -6.39 -5.41
C LEU A 26 -13.54 -7.38 -4.88
N ASN A 27 -13.67 -8.67 -5.21
CA ASN A 27 -12.74 -9.73 -4.84
C ASN A 27 -11.69 -10.01 -5.93
N GLN A 28 -11.44 -9.07 -6.84
CA GLN A 28 -10.34 -9.23 -7.80
C GLN A 28 -9.01 -9.12 -7.06
N ASP A 29 -8.44 -10.28 -6.74
CA ASP A 29 -7.05 -10.39 -6.34
C ASP A 29 -6.19 -9.85 -7.49
N THR A 30 -5.50 -8.75 -7.25
CA THR A 30 -4.63 -8.13 -8.27
C THR A 30 -3.37 -8.95 -8.53
N GLY A 31 -3.13 -9.99 -7.72
CA GLY A 31 -1.82 -10.58 -7.57
C GLY A 31 -0.82 -9.61 -6.93
N TRP A 32 0.39 -10.11 -6.69
CA TRP A 32 1.48 -9.31 -6.14
C TRP A 32 2.19 -8.50 -7.24
N VAL A 33 2.11 -7.19 -7.14
CA VAL A 33 2.79 -6.23 -8.03
C VAL A 33 4.01 -5.66 -7.30
N ALA A 34 5.17 -5.59 -7.96
CA ALA A 34 6.36 -5.00 -7.35
C ALA A 34 6.23 -3.47 -7.23
N LEU A 35 6.60 -2.92 -6.07
CA LEU A 35 6.73 -1.49 -5.84
C LEU A 35 7.91 -0.92 -6.64
N THR A 36 7.73 0.29 -7.18
CA THR A 36 8.83 1.05 -7.78
C THR A 36 9.47 1.91 -6.71
N LEU A 37 10.65 1.51 -6.24
CA LEU A 37 11.40 2.22 -5.21
C LEU A 37 12.01 3.51 -5.76
N ILE A 38 11.97 4.56 -4.95
CA ILE A 38 12.52 5.89 -5.26
C ILE A 38 13.58 6.21 -4.21
N ALA A 39 14.70 6.76 -4.66
CA ALA A 39 15.77 7.18 -3.77
C ALA A 39 15.24 8.13 -2.67
N PRO A 40 15.66 7.95 -1.40
CA PRO A 40 16.78 7.13 -0.97
C PRO A 40 16.43 5.67 -0.61
N ALA A 41 15.21 5.19 -0.90
CA ALA A 41 14.87 3.81 -0.64
C ALA A 41 15.45 2.87 -1.71
N THR A 42 16.01 1.77 -1.23
CA THR A 42 16.57 0.70 -2.02
C THR A 42 16.04 -0.63 -1.53
N PHE A 43 16.42 -1.69 -2.25
CA PHE A 43 16.08 -3.03 -1.84
C PHE A 43 16.73 -3.39 -0.50
N GLY A 44 15.98 -4.05 0.39
CA GLY A 44 16.49 -4.48 1.69
C GLY A 44 17.67 -5.43 1.53
N SER A 45 18.69 -5.31 2.37
CA SER A 45 19.96 -6.04 2.20
C SER A 45 19.82 -7.57 2.33
N ALA A 46 18.76 -8.04 3.00
CA ALA A 46 18.45 -9.46 3.19
C ALA A 46 17.22 -9.90 2.39
N ALA A 47 16.60 -9.01 1.61
CA ALA A 47 15.38 -9.32 0.89
C ALA A 47 15.71 -10.14 -0.37
N THR A 48 14.84 -11.09 -0.72
CA THR A 48 14.97 -11.95 -1.91
C THR A 48 14.06 -11.51 -3.06
N THR A 49 12.98 -10.80 -2.74
CA THR A 49 12.03 -10.22 -3.70
C THR A 49 11.77 -8.75 -3.40
N LYS A 50 11.71 -7.90 -4.44
CA LYS A 50 11.35 -6.47 -4.31
C LYS A 50 10.06 -6.33 -3.49
N PRO A 51 9.92 -5.27 -2.66
CA PRO A 51 8.66 -5.02 -1.97
C PRO A 51 7.48 -5.04 -2.94
N GLN A 52 6.38 -5.64 -2.51
CA GLN A 52 5.21 -5.87 -3.35
C GLN A 52 3.95 -5.30 -2.71
N ILE A 53 2.92 -5.16 -3.54
CA ILE A 53 1.60 -4.71 -3.16
C ILE A 53 0.55 -5.57 -3.85
N CYS A 54 -0.52 -5.89 -3.15
CA CYS A 54 -1.69 -6.56 -3.71
C CYS A 54 -2.97 -5.97 -3.11
N CYS A 55 -4.09 -6.15 -3.80
CA CYS A 55 -5.41 -5.94 -3.23
C CYS A 55 -6.14 -7.27 -3.15
N ILE A 56 -6.67 -7.60 -1.97
CA ILE A 56 -7.45 -8.80 -1.72
C ILE A 56 -8.73 -8.37 -0.99
N ASN A 57 -9.89 -8.63 -1.58
CA ASN A 57 -11.21 -8.30 -1.03
C ASN A 57 -11.32 -6.81 -0.60
N GLY A 58 -10.88 -5.89 -1.46
CA GLY A 58 -10.88 -4.45 -1.19
C GLY A 58 -9.87 -3.96 -0.14
N ARG A 59 -8.98 -4.85 0.35
CA ARG A 59 -7.88 -4.50 1.25
C ARG A 59 -6.57 -4.54 0.50
N VAL A 60 -5.88 -3.41 0.48
CA VAL A 60 -4.51 -3.32 -0.02
C VAL A 60 -3.55 -3.78 1.07
N GLN A 61 -2.63 -4.65 0.72
CA GLN A 61 -1.56 -5.14 1.57
C GLN A 61 -0.22 -4.93 0.89
N MET A 62 0.79 -4.52 1.65
CA MET A 62 2.17 -4.49 1.19
C MET A 62 2.96 -5.64 1.82
N LEU A 63 4.01 -6.07 1.14
CA LEU A 63 4.90 -7.14 1.60
C LEU A 63 6.35 -6.78 1.28
N GLY A 64 7.27 -7.27 2.11
CA GLY A 64 8.70 -7.23 1.87
C GLY A 64 9.39 -6.10 2.61
N ASN A 65 10.71 -6.04 2.43
CA ASN A 65 11.55 -5.13 3.18
C ASN A 65 12.28 -4.14 2.27
N LEU A 66 12.42 -2.92 2.76
CA LEU A 66 13.25 -1.90 2.12
C LEU A 66 14.43 -1.50 3.01
N SER A 67 15.49 -1.02 2.37
CA SER A 67 16.55 -0.27 3.02
C SER A 67 16.36 1.20 2.68
N VAL A 68 16.58 2.09 3.64
CA VAL A 68 16.44 3.54 3.44
C VAL A 68 17.49 4.26 4.26
N SER A 69 18.18 5.21 3.63
CA SER A 69 19.06 6.16 4.32
C SER A 69 18.60 7.58 4.00
N LEU A 70 17.69 8.07 4.82
CA LEU A 70 17.07 9.38 4.73
C LEU A 70 17.61 10.28 5.84
N THR A 71 18.58 11.13 5.49
CA THR A 71 19.28 12.01 6.43
C THR A 71 18.54 13.31 6.75
N SER A 72 17.54 13.67 5.94
CA SER A 72 16.74 14.88 6.13
C SER A 72 15.34 14.72 5.54
N VAL A 73 14.33 15.30 6.20
CA VAL A 73 12.96 15.43 5.68
C VAL A 73 12.69 16.92 5.47
N PRO A 74 12.87 17.45 4.24
CA PRO A 74 12.79 18.88 3.98
C PRO A 74 11.38 19.45 4.18
N ASP A 75 10.36 18.62 3.99
CA ASP A 75 8.96 18.95 4.24
C ASP A 75 8.34 17.84 5.09
N VAL A 76 8.20 18.09 6.40
CA VAL A 76 7.65 17.10 7.33
C VAL A 76 6.15 16.89 7.10
N ALA A 77 5.43 17.87 6.56
CA ALA A 77 3.99 17.74 6.30
C ALA A 77 3.72 16.80 5.13
N ASN A 78 4.52 16.89 4.06
CA ASN A 78 4.37 16.06 2.87
C ASN A 78 5.26 14.81 2.86
N GLY A 79 6.29 14.76 3.72
CA GLY A 79 7.24 13.66 3.78
C GLY A 79 8.10 13.51 2.52
N VAL A 80 8.89 12.45 2.47
CA VAL A 80 9.71 12.08 1.30
C VAL A 80 9.15 10.82 0.69
N ARG A 81 8.80 10.87 -0.60
CA ARG A 81 8.31 9.70 -1.33
C ARG A 81 9.44 8.69 -1.54
N ILE A 82 9.21 7.46 -1.11
CA ILE A 82 10.18 6.37 -1.17
C ILE A 82 9.75 5.21 -2.07
N ALA A 83 8.47 5.11 -2.41
CA ALA A 83 7.99 4.14 -3.37
C ALA A 83 6.76 4.67 -4.12
N THR A 84 6.54 4.16 -5.32
CA THR A 84 5.34 4.36 -6.15
C THR A 84 4.73 3.03 -6.51
N PHE A 85 3.42 3.06 -6.74
CA PHE A 85 2.60 1.94 -7.17
C PHE A 85 1.49 2.46 -8.10
N PRO A 86 0.84 1.58 -8.88
CA PRO A 86 -0.29 1.94 -9.72
C PRO A 86 -1.43 2.60 -8.92
N THR A 87 -2.12 3.57 -9.53
CA THR A 87 -3.13 4.40 -8.85
C THR A 87 -4.33 3.61 -8.34
N GLU A 88 -4.59 2.42 -8.88
CA GLU A 88 -5.62 1.51 -8.36
C GLU A 88 -5.36 1.12 -6.91
N PHE A 89 -4.12 1.12 -6.40
CA PHE A 89 -3.85 0.85 -4.99
C PHE A 89 -4.01 2.08 -4.09
N ALA A 90 -4.57 3.19 -4.59
CA ALA A 90 -4.81 4.37 -3.78
C ALA A 90 -5.77 4.08 -2.60
N PRO A 91 -5.57 4.68 -1.42
CA PRO A 91 -6.53 4.57 -0.32
C PRO A 91 -7.83 5.32 -0.56
N THR A 92 -8.95 4.80 -0.06
CA THR A 92 -10.30 5.42 -0.19
C THR A 92 -10.38 6.84 0.37
N GLN A 93 -9.66 7.13 1.45
CA GLN A 93 -9.68 8.42 2.14
C GLN A 93 -8.68 9.45 1.57
N GLY A 94 -8.07 9.14 0.42
CA GLY A 94 -7.02 9.95 -0.21
C GLY A 94 -5.62 9.68 0.38
N TRP A 95 -5.52 9.50 1.71
CA TRP A 95 -4.29 9.09 2.37
C TRP A 95 -4.54 8.22 3.60
N VAL A 96 -3.53 7.42 3.98
CA VAL A 96 -3.46 6.68 5.24
C VAL A 96 -2.14 7.01 5.91
N TYR A 97 -2.18 7.27 7.21
CA TYR A 97 -0.97 7.51 8.01
C TYR A 97 -0.82 6.45 9.08
N GLY A 98 0.43 6.09 9.37
CA GLY A 98 0.72 5.08 10.36
C GLY A 98 2.17 5.09 10.81
N LYS A 99 2.53 4.05 11.56
CA LYS A 99 3.88 3.82 12.09
C LYS A 99 4.30 2.39 11.77
N ILE A 100 5.44 2.23 11.09
CA ILE A 100 6.03 0.92 10.77
C ILE A 100 7.04 0.56 11.86
N PRO A 101 6.95 -0.62 12.48
CA PRO A 101 7.96 -1.07 13.44
C PRO A 101 9.32 -1.28 12.78
N ILE A 102 10.38 -0.92 13.49
CA ILE A 102 11.77 -1.11 13.07
C ILE A 102 12.30 -2.39 13.71
N THR A 103 12.66 -3.38 12.88
CA THR A 103 13.18 -4.67 13.35
C THR A 103 14.63 -4.84 12.88
N PRO A 104 15.57 -5.31 13.74
CA PRO A 104 15.42 -5.70 15.15
C PRO A 104 15.72 -4.57 16.16
N LEU A 105 16.12 -3.39 15.68
CA LEU A 105 16.64 -2.31 16.54
C LEU A 105 15.58 -1.72 17.49
N GLY A 106 14.29 -1.96 17.25
CA GLY A 106 13.18 -1.37 17.99
C GLY A 106 12.83 0.04 17.51
N GLY A 107 11.65 0.52 17.91
CA GLY A 107 11.11 1.81 17.49
C GLY A 107 10.15 1.73 16.30
N THR A 108 9.76 2.90 15.78
CA THR A 108 8.83 3.01 14.65
C THR A 108 9.23 4.15 13.72
N VAL A 109 8.92 4.01 12.42
CA VAL A 109 9.01 5.10 11.44
C VAL A 109 7.61 5.52 11.02
N SER A 110 7.35 6.82 11.08
CA SER A 110 6.11 7.41 10.60
C SER A 110 6.05 7.46 9.08
N PHE A 111 4.92 7.01 8.53
CA PHE A 111 4.69 6.96 7.08
C PHE A 111 3.30 7.46 6.72
N HIS A 112 3.14 7.84 5.47
CA HIS A 112 1.83 7.88 4.84
C HIS A 112 1.82 7.20 3.48
N VAL A 113 0.65 6.72 3.10
CA VAL A 113 0.33 6.18 1.78
C VAL A 113 -0.70 7.11 1.15
N SER A 114 -0.47 7.54 -0.09
CA SER A 114 -1.44 8.29 -0.88
C SER A 114 -1.59 7.65 -2.25
N GLY A 115 -2.51 8.15 -3.08
CA GLY A 115 -2.69 7.63 -4.45
C GLY A 115 -1.46 7.75 -5.37
N SER A 116 -0.41 8.43 -4.90
CA SER A 116 0.84 8.63 -5.64
C SER A 116 2.05 7.89 -5.05
N GLY A 117 1.90 7.16 -3.93
CA GLY A 117 3.00 6.38 -3.37
C GLY A 117 3.03 6.25 -1.85
N LEU A 118 4.16 5.73 -1.36
CA LEU A 118 4.52 5.60 0.05
C LEU A 118 5.57 6.66 0.42
N TYR A 119 5.39 7.30 1.56
CA TYR A 119 6.16 8.44 2.03
C TYR A 119 6.61 8.25 3.47
N LEU A 120 7.79 8.75 3.81
CA LEU A 120 8.31 8.79 5.18
C LEU A 120 8.39 10.22 5.72
N HIS A 121 8.11 10.41 7.00
CA HIS A 121 8.07 11.73 7.64
C HIS A 121 9.22 11.99 8.61
N GLU A 122 10.12 11.02 8.79
CA GLU A 122 11.18 11.10 9.79
C GLU A 122 12.52 10.68 9.19
N THR A 123 13.60 11.28 9.69
CA THR A 123 14.96 10.87 9.33
C THR A 123 15.23 9.47 9.83
N VAL A 124 15.74 8.61 8.95
CA VAL A 124 15.90 7.18 9.24
C VAL A 124 17.07 6.61 8.44
N SER A 125 17.88 5.77 9.08
CA SER A 125 18.93 5.02 8.39
C SER A 125 18.85 3.56 8.81
N LEU A 126 18.11 2.77 8.03
CA LEU A 126 17.78 1.39 8.34
C LEU A 126 17.95 0.52 7.10
N SER A 127 18.52 -0.66 7.30
CA SER A 127 18.70 -1.66 6.23
C SER A 127 17.48 -2.55 6.01
N ASN A 128 16.50 -2.52 6.93
CA ASN A 128 15.37 -3.45 6.93
C ASN A 128 14.09 -2.85 7.56
N VAL A 129 13.34 -2.05 6.81
CA VAL A 129 11.99 -1.59 7.17
C VAL A 129 10.97 -2.58 6.61
N ASP A 130 10.16 -3.19 7.48
CA ASP A 130 9.17 -4.20 7.11
C ASP A 130 7.82 -3.57 6.69
N LEU A 131 7.50 -3.67 5.40
CA LEU A 131 6.22 -3.16 4.88
C LEU A 131 5.05 -4.13 5.11
N GLY A 132 5.31 -5.35 5.57
CA GLY A 132 4.28 -6.39 5.80
C GLY A 132 3.16 -5.97 6.75
N GLN A 133 3.38 -4.92 7.54
CA GLN A 133 2.41 -4.38 8.49
C GLN A 133 1.51 -3.28 7.89
N ILE A 134 1.73 -2.86 6.64
CA ILE A 134 0.93 -1.83 5.99
C ILE A 134 -0.27 -2.48 5.30
N THR A 135 -1.46 -2.21 5.84
CA THR A 135 -2.73 -2.65 5.25
C THR A 135 -3.77 -1.53 5.35
N TYR A 136 -4.56 -1.33 4.29
CA TYR A 136 -5.63 -0.32 4.25
C TYR A 136 -6.74 -0.69 3.25
N LEU A 137 -7.84 0.08 3.25
CA LEU A 137 -8.94 -0.10 2.29
C LEU A 137 -8.66 0.63 0.97
N GLN A 138 -8.89 -0.05 -0.14
CA GLN A 138 -8.75 0.48 -1.49
C GLN A 138 -9.87 1.48 -1.82
N ALA A 139 -9.56 2.54 -2.59
CA ALA A 139 -10.53 3.52 -3.09
C ALA A 139 -11.53 2.93 -4.09
#